data_AF-E9IJ50-F1
#
_entry.id   AF-E9IJ50-F1
#
_cell.length_a   1.000
_cell.length_b   1.000
_cell.length_c   1.000
_cell.angle_alpha   90.00
_cell.angle_beta   90.00
_cell.angle_gamma   90.00
#
_symmetry.space_group_name_H-M   'P 1'
#
loop_
_entity.id
_entity.type
_entity.pdbx_description
1 polymer ?
#
loop_
_entity_poly.entity_id
_entity_poly.type
_entity_poly.pdbx_seq_one_letter_code
_entity_poly.pdbx_strand_id
1 'polypeptide(L)'
;MTPISLYCLPLILRHVDLVQAQHDLFGLLSRSYENMKKAGEANITLGLLEARLQTLEGYWSKFVTRHEQLLMEYGDDLEEHEYVTDDLMLKADISYHTQKG
;
A
#
# COMPACT_ATOMS: atom_id res chain seq x y z
N MET A 1 20.29 25.74 8.75
CA MET A 1 20.57 24.28 8.81
C MET A 1 20.57 23.89 10.28
N THR A 2 19.40 23.56 10.81
CA THR A 2 19.23 23.15 12.21
C THR A 2 19.65 21.67 12.35
N PRO A 3 20.41 21.30 13.40
CA PRO A 3 20.77 19.90 13.60
C PRO A 3 19.53 19.14 14.06
N ILE A 4 19.14 18.14 13.27
CA ILE A 4 18.10 17.17 13.66
C ILE A 4 18.55 16.54 14.97
N SER A 5 17.76 16.75 16.03
CA SER A 5 18.03 16.21 17.36
C SER A 5 18.12 14.68 17.29
N LEU A 6 19.11 14.06 17.98
CA LEU A 6 19.29 12.60 18.01
C LEU A 6 18.05 11.84 18.51
N TYR A 7 17.11 12.52 19.17
CA TYR A 7 15.83 11.96 19.59
C TYR A 7 14.79 11.85 18.45
N CYS A 8 14.96 12.59 17.36
CA CYS A 8 14.10 12.52 16.17
C CYS A 8 14.50 11.40 15.20
N LEU A 9 15.77 10.95 15.22
CA LEU A 9 16.27 9.88 14.34
C LEU A 9 15.45 8.56 14.38
N PRO A 10 15.05 8.01 15.55
CA PRO A 10 14.25 6.79 15.59
C PRO A 10 12.81 6.99 15.08
N LEU A 11 12.21 8.18 15.28
CA LEU A 11 10.90 8.49 14.69
C LEU A 11 10.99 8.66 13.17
N ILE A 12 12.07 9.28 12.69
CA ILE A 12 12.29 9.50 11.26
C ILE A 12 12.43 8.18 10.52
N LEU A 13 13.26 7.27 11.04
CA LEU A 13 13.44 5.95 10.44
C LEU A 13 12.14 5.14 10.40
N ARG A 14 11.28 5.29 11.41
CA ARG A 14 10.02 4.55 11.50
C ARG A 14 8.99 4.95 10.43
N HIS A 15 8.86 6.23 10.09
CA HIS A 15 7.92 6.61 9.03
C HIS A 15 8.43 6.20 7.64
N VAL A 16 9.75 6.23 7.40
CA VAL A 16 10.35 5.77 6.15
C VAL A 16 10.02 4.29 5.89
N ASP A 17 10.16 3.45 6.92
CA ASP A 17 9.81 2.02 6.84
C ASP A 17 8.33 1.81 6.53
N LEU A 18 7.45 2.61 7.16
CA LEU A 18 6.00 2.53 6.94
C LEU A 18 5.59 3.01 5.54
N VAL A 19 6.22 4.06 5.01
CA VAL A 19 6.00 4.56 3.65
C VAL A 19 6.47 3.54 2.62
N GLN A 20 7.67 2.97 2.77
CA GLN A 20 8.14 1.91 1.88
C GLN A 20 7.19 0.72 1.88
N ALA A 21 6.71 0.32 3.06
CA ALA A 21 5.74 -0.76 3.17
C ALA A 21 4.38 -0.43 2.49
N GLN A 22 3.99 0.84 2.36
CA GLN A 22 2.83 1.24 1.56
C GLN A 22 3.08 1.07 0.06
N HIS A 23 4.26 1.45 -0.44
CA HIS A 23 4.63 1.22 -1.84
C HIS A 23 4.64 -0.27 -2.19
N ASP A 24 5.11 -1.12 -1.27
CA ASP A 24 5.08 -2.57 -1.47
C ASP A 24 3.65 -3.11 -1.53
N LEU A 25 2.76 -2.65 -0.63
CA LEU A 25 1.33 -3.01 -0.67
C LEU A 25 0.65 -2.53 -1.94
N PHE A 26 0.94 -1.31 -2.39
CA PHE A 26 0.46 -0.79 -3.67
C PHE A 26 0.88 -1.70 -4.83
N GLY A 27 2.15 -2.09 -4.90
CA GLY A 27 2.64 -3.03 -5.90
C GLY A 27 1.97 -4.41 -5.85
N LEU A 28 1.52 -4.87 -4.68
CA LEU A 28 0.75 -6.10 -4.54
C LEU A 28 -0.70 -5.95 -5.01
N LEU A 29 -1.34 -4.80 -4.73
CA LEU A 29 -2.67 -4.46 -5.22
C LEU A 29 -2.68 -4.42 -6.76
N SER A 30 -1.80 -3.65 -7.39
CA SER A 30 -1.80 -3.41 -8.84
C SER A 30 -1.52 -4.66 -9.68
N ARG A 31 -0.87 -5.68 -9.12
CA ARG A 31 -0.48 -6.92 -9.85
C ARG A 31 -1.37 -8.13 -9.54
N SER A 32 -2.44 -7.94 -8.76
CA SER A 32 -3.26 -9.05 -8.26
C SER A 32 -3.85 -9.94 -9.38
N TYR A 33 -4.37 -9.31 -10.43
CA TYR A 33 -4.98 -9.92 -11.60
C TYR A 33 -3.93 -10.46 -12.58
N GLU A 34 -2.83 -9.75 -12.79
CA GLU A 34 -1.73 -10.24 -13.63
C GLU A 34 -1.14 -11.54 -13.08
N ASN A 35 -1.01 -11.64 -11.76
CA ASN A 35 -0.56 -12.86 -11.08
C ASN A 35 -1.55 -14.01 -11.27
N MET A 36 -2.84 -13.73 -11.33
CA MET A 36 -3.87 -14.73 -11.62
C MET A 36 -3.80 -15.22 -13.08
N LYS A 37 -3.64 -14.31 -14.04
CA LYS A 37 -3.48 -14.67 -15.47
C LYS A 37 -2.32 -15.62 -15.72
N LYS A 38 -1.22 -15.50 -14.96
CA LYS A 38 -0.06 -16.40 -15.05
C LYS A 38 -0.37 -17.85 -14.69
N ALA A 39 -1.45 -18.12 -13.95
CA ALA A 39 -1.89 -19.49 -13.67
C ALA A 39 -2.39 -20.21 -14.93
N GLY A 40 -2.75 -19.46 -15.99
CA GLY A 40 -3.34 -19.98 -17.22
C GLY A 40 -4.85 -20.20 -17.10
N GLU A 41 -5.60 -19.88 -18.15
CA GLU A 41 -7.08 -19.90 -18.13
C GLU A 41 -7.65 -21.27 -17.73
N ALA A 42 -6.98 -22.37 -18.11
CA ALA A 42 -7.38 -23.73 -17.77
C ALA A 42 -7.29 -24.06 -16.25
N ASN A 43 -6.57 -23.25 -15.47
CA ASN A 43 -6.38 -23.44 -14.03
C ASN A 43 -7.17 -22.43 -13.18
N ILE A 44 -7.97 -21.55 -13.79
CA ILE A 44 -8.81 -20.60 -13.06
C ILE A 44 -10.06 -21.34 -12.55
N THR A 45 -10.00 -21.75 -11.28
CA THR A 45 -11.12 -22.34 -10.57
C THR A 45 -11.85 -21.28 -9.73
N LEU A 46 -13.11 -21.53 -9.37
CA LEU A 46 -13.85 -20.66 -8.44
C LEU A 46 -13.09 -20.45 -7.13
N GLY A 47 -12.54 -21.52 -6.54
CA GLY A 47 -11.76 -21.43 -5.31
C GLY A 47 -10.47 -20.62 -5.46
N LEU A 48 -9.84 -20.64 -6.63
CA LEU A 48 -8.70 -19.75 -6.91
C LEU A 48 -9.15 -18.29 -6.96
N LEU A 49 -10.28 -17.98 -7.61
CA LEU A 49 -10.84 -16.63 -7.67
C LEU A 49 -11.18 -16.12 -6.27
N GLU A 50 -11.85 -16.93 -5.45
CA GLU A 50 -12.20 -16.59 -4.07
C GLU A 50 -10.96 -16.31 -3.21
N ALA A 51 -9.94 -17.18 -3.27
CA ALA A 51 -8.69 -16.98 -2.54
C ALA A 51 -7.95 -15.71 -2.99
N ARG A 52 -7.96 -15.40 -4.29
CA ARG A 52 -7.36 -14.17 -4.83
C ARG A 52 -8.11 -12.94 -4.36
N LEU A 53 -9.44 -12.96 -4.38
CA LEU A 53 -10.28 -11.85 -3.90
C LEU A 53 -10.06 -11.60 -2.41
N GLN A 54 -10.08 -12.66 -1.59
CA GLN A 54 -9.81 -12.55 -0.16
C GLN A 54 -8.42 -11.97 0.13
N THR A 55 -7.41 -12.36 -0.67
CA THR A 55 -6.06 -11.81 -0.56
C THR A 55 -6.03 -10.33 -0.94
N LEU A 56 -6.71 -9.94 -2.01
CA LEU A 56 -6.81 -8.55 -2.46
C LEU A 56 -7.47 -7.65 -1.41
N GLU A 57 -8.59 -8.09 -0.83
CA GLU A 57 -9.28 -7.38 0.25
C GLU A 57 -8.41 -7.26 1.51
N GLY A 58 -7.64 -8.31 1.83
CA GLY A 58 -6.69 -8.27 2.94
C GLY A 58 -5.55 -7.26 2.73
N TYR A 59 -5.05 -7.11 1.50
CA TYR A 59 -4.05 -6.08 1.17
C TYR A 59 -4.65 -4.68 1.24
N TRP A 60 -5.87 -4.50 0.73
CA TRP A 60 -6.56 -3.22 0.77
C TRP A 60 -6.82 -2.74 2.20
N SER A 61 -7.37 -3.61 3.05
CA SER A 61 -7.62 -3.29 4.45
C SER A 61 -6.33 -2.87 5.18
N LYS A 62 -5.23 -3.60 4.96
CA LYS A 62 -3.92 -3.24 5.53
C LYS A 62 -3.41 -1.89 5.03
N PHE A 63 -3.60 -1.60 3.74
CA PHE A 63 -3.17 -0.34 3.13
C PHE A 63 -3.92 0.85 3.76
N VAL A 64 -5.24 0.76 3.89
CA VAL A 64 -6.08 1.83 4.47
C VAL A 64 -5.71 2.06 5.93
N THR A 65 -5.67 1.01 6.76
CA THR A 65 -5.33 1.14 8.19
C THR A 65 -3.95 1.76 8.39
N ARG A 66 -2.95 1.37 7.58
CA ARG A 66 -1.61 1.96 7.68
C ARG A 66 -1.57 3.40 7.13
N HIS A 67 -2.32 3.69 6.07
CA HIS A 67 -2.44 5.06 5.55
C HIS A 67 -2.99 6.00 6.63
N GLU A 68 -4.07 5.60 7.32
CA GLU A 68 -4.64 6.35 8.44
C GLU A 68 -3.62 6.54 9.58
N GLN A 69 -2.88 5.47 9.94
CA GLN A 69 -1.83 5.55 10.95
C GLN A 69 -0.72 6.54 10.54
N LEU A 70 -0.29 6.52 9.28
CA LEU A 70 0.74 7.42 8.76
C LEU A 70 0.31 8.89 8.86
N LEU A 71 -0.93 9.20 8.46
CA LEU A 71 -1.44 10.57 8.56
C LEU A 71 -1.64 11.02 10.01
N MET A 72 -2.07 10.12 10.89
CA MET A 72 -2.29 10.44 12.31
C MET A 72 -0.98 10.67 13.07
N GLU A 73 0.04 9.84 12.83
CA GLU A 73 1.30 9.88 13.57
C GLU A 73 2.34 10.82 12.94
N TYR A 74 2.33 11.00 11.61
CA TYR A 74 3.38 11.68 10.84
C TYR A 74 2.84 12.64 9.77
N GLY A 75 1.56 13.04 9.84
CA GLY A 75 0.93 13.87 8.79
C GLY A 75 1.71 15.15 8.47
N ASP A 76 2.14 15.89 9.49
CA ASP A 76 2.91 17.14 9.33
C ASP A 76 4.29 16.88 8.68
N ASP A 77 4.93 15.75 9.01
CA ASP A 77 6.24 15.37 8.45
C ASP A 77 6.12 14.88 6.99
N LEU A 78 4.92 14.46 6.57
CA LEU A 78 4.65 13.86 5.26
C LEU A 78 4.00 14.83 4.27
N GLU A 79 3.62 16.04 4.67
CA GLU A 79 2.87 16.98 3.82
C GLU A 79 3.53 17.24 2.46
N GLU A 80 4.86 17.40 2.46
CA GLU A 80 5.67 17.59 1.24
C GLU A 80 6.32 16.29 0.72
N HIS A 81 6.09 15.16 1.39
CA HIS A 81 6.69 13.89 1.02
C HIS A 81 5.99 13.29 -0.20
N GLU A 82 6.76 12.62 -1.07
CA GLU A 82 6.28 12.01 -2.32
C GLU A 82 5.03 11.17 -2.09
N TYR A 83 5.01 10.33 -1.05
CA TYR A 83 3.83 9.57 -0.61
C TYR A 83 2.49 10.35 -0.65
N VAL A 84 2.47 11.61 -0.19
CA VAL A 84 1.29 12.49 -0.19
C VAL A 84 1.16 13.22 -1.51
N THR A 85 2.23 13.82 -2.02
CA THR A 85 2.17 14.65 -3.24
C THR A 85 1.86 13.84 -4.50
N ASP A 86 2.28 12.57 -4.54
CA ASP A 86 2.00 11.63 -5.62
C ASP A 86 0.65 10.93 -5.48
N ASP A 87 -0.10 11.23 -4.42
CA ASP A 87 -1.41 10.67 -4.09
C ASP A 87 -1.43 9.13 -4.19
N LEU A 88 -0.52 8.50 -3.43
CA LEU A 88 -0.42 7.03 -3.43
C LEU A 88 -1.72 6.36 -2.98
N MET A 89 -2.50 7.03 -2.13
CA MET A 89 -3.81 6.56 -1.70
C MET A 89 -4.79 6.44 -2.86
N LEU A 90 -4.94 7.50 -3.67
CA LEU A 90 -5.80 7.45 -4.86
C LEU A 90 -5.32 6.39 -5.87
N LYS A 91 -4.00 6.29 -6.11
CA LYS A 91 -3.44 5.26 -6.99
C LYS A 91 -3.77 3.84 -6.49
N ALA A 92 -3.68 3.62 -5.18
CA ALA A 92 -4.02 2.34 -4.56
C ALA A 92 -5.53 2.04 -4.62
N ASP A 93 -6.38 3.04 -4.39
CA ASP A 93 -7.83 2.93 -4.51
C ASP A 93 -8.26 2.51 -5.92
N ILE A 94 -7.77 3.21 -6.94
CA ILE A 94 -8.04 2.89 -8.35
C ILE A 94 -7.55 1.47 -8.66
N SER A 95 -6.36 1.10 -8.19
CA SER A 95 -5.81 -0.24 -8.39
C SER A 95 -6.69 -1.31 -7.73
N TYR A 96 -7.09 -1.12 -6.47
CA TYR A 96 -7.95 -2.08 -5.77
C TYR A 96 -9.27 -2.29 -6.50
N HIS A 97 -9.96 -1.22 -6.88
CA HIS A 97 -11.24 -1.30 -7.58
C HIS A 97 -11.11 -1.92 -8.97
N THR A 98 -10.06 -1.55 -9.72
CA THR A 98 -9.79 -2.16 -11.05
C THR A 98 -9.56 -3.67 -10.95
N GLN A 99 -8.88 -4.11 -9.89
CA GLN A 99 -8.49 -5.52 -9.73
C GLN A 99 -9.61 -6.37 -9.12
N LYS A 100 -10.52 -5.74 -8.39
CA LYS A 100 -11.73 -6.37 -7.84
C LYS A 100 -12.76 -6.70 -8.92
N GLY A 101 -12.80 -5.89 -9.98
CA GLY A 101 -13.75 -6.03 -11.10
C GLY A 101 -15.02 -5.25 -10.88
#